data_AF-A0A5N6SK65-F1
#
_entry.id   AF-A0A5N6SK65-F1
#
_cell.length_a   1.000
_cell.length_b   1.000
_cell.length_c   1.000
_cell.angle_alpha   90.00
_cell.angle_beta   90.00
_cell.angle_gamma   90.00
#
_symmetry.space_group_name_H-M   'P 1'
#
loop_
_entity.id
_entity.type
_entity.pdbx_description
1 polymer ?
#
loop_
_entity_poly.entity_id
_entity_poly.type
_entity_poly.pdbx_seq_one_letter_code
_entity_poly.pdbx_strand_id
1 'polypeptide(L)'
;MFAAQLAGQIYTASRQHDCGTHSGTIDGWRWEFHATGRNCDTTAQQKTIEGAIYKYLKDVERNNVCGTMCVELTHGGTWHGYLKFGKAENFEASAYCGPKLGFSNCASGGKNDAP
;
A
#
# COMPACT_ATOMS: atom_id res chain seq x y z
N MET A 1 13.41 -4.74 0.44
CA MET A 1 12.99 -5.00 1.83
C MET A 1 11.72 -4.23 2.19
N PHE A 2 11.64 -2.92 1.96
CA PHE A 2 10.43 -2.10 2.12
C PHE A 2 9.10 -2.79 1.73
N ALA A 3 8.94 -3.20 0.46
CA ALA A 3 7.69 -3.79 -0.03
C ALA A 3 7.27 -5.06 0.73
N ALA A 4 8.21 -5.94 1.05
CA ALA A 4 7.95 -7.19 1.76
C ALA A 4 7.47 -6.96 3.20
N GLN A 5 8.15 -6.04 3.92
CA GLN A 5 7.79 -5.71 5.30
C GLN A 5 6.44 -4.99 5.36
N LEU A 6 6.21 -4.02 4.46
CA LEU A 6 4.94 -3.30 4.38
C LEU A 6 3.78 -4.22 4.00
N ALA A 7 3.98 -5.13 3.05
CA ALA A 7 2.98 -6.15 2.72
C ALA A 7 2.64 -7.05 3.91
N GLY A 8 3.62 -7.35 4.77
CA GLY A 8 3.37 -8.08 6.03
C GLY A 8 2.47 -7.32 6.99
N GLN A 9 2.64 -6.00 7.12
CA GLN A 9 1.78 -5.15 7.96
C GLN A 9 0.34 -5.14 7.43
N ILE A 10 0.17 -4.89 6.13
CA ILE A 10 -1.15 -4.88 5.46
C ILE A 10 -1.84 -6.24 5.57
N TYR A 11 -1.10 -7.33 5.33
CA TYR A 11 -1.62 -8.69 5.44
C TYR A 11 -2.08 -9.00 6.87
N THR A 12 -1.31 -8.58 7.87
CA THR A 12 -1.66 -8.79 9.29
C THR A 12 -2.94 -8.03 9.66
N ALA A 13 -3.03 -6.74 9.30
CA ALA A 13 -4.23 -5.94 9.52
C ALA A 13 -5.47 -6.57 8.85
N SER A 14 -5.33 -7.00 7.59
CA SER A 14 -6.38 -7.72 6.88
C SER A 14 -6.78 -9.02 7.60
N ARG A 15 -5.83 -9.77 8.17
CA ARG A 15 -6.15 -11.04 8.84
C ARG A 15 -6.88 -10.84 10.17
N GLN A 16 -6.66 -9.70 10.80
CA GLN A 16 -7.28 -9.30 12.05
C GLN A 16 -8.61 -8.56 11.86
N HIS A 17 -9.04 -8.33 10.62
CA HIS A 17 -10.20 -7.50 10.28
C HIS A 17 -10.06 -6.07 10.82
N ASP A 18 -8.83 -5.55 10.85
CA ASP A 18 -8.54 -4.24 11.41
C ASP A 18 -8.82 -3.15 10.38
N CYS A 19 -9.80 -2.29 10.71
CA CYS A 19 -10.18 -1.12 9.93
C CYS A 19 -9.46 0.16 10.39
N GLY A 20 -8.56 0.05 11.37
CA GLY A 20 -7.79 1.15 11.90
C GLY A 20 -6.75 1.71 10.91
N THR A 21 -6.22 2.86 11.27
CA THR A 21 -5.08 3.45 10.57
C THR A 21 -3.79 2.96 11.22
N HIS A 22 -2.93 2.37 10.41
CA HIS A 22 -1.60 1.92 10.79
C HIS A 22 -0.55 2.82 10.16
N SER A 23 0.55 3.08 10.85
CA SER A 23 1.65 3.86 10.28
C SER A 23 2.99 3.44 10.87
N GLY A 24 4.07 3.78 10.19
CA GLY A 24 5.42 3.49 10.67
C GLY A 24 6.51 3.92 9.71
N THR A 25 7.72 3.49 10.01
CA THR A 25 8.91 3.72 9.19
C THR A 25 9.63 2.41 8.92
N ILE A 26 9.98 2.15 7.65
CA ILE A 26 10.71 0.95 7.20
C ILE A 26 11.79 1.41 6.21
N ASP A 27 13.06 1.08 6.47
CA ASP A 27 14.19 1.38 5.56
C ASP A 27 14.23 2.85 5.06
N GLY A 28 13.92 3.82 5.92
CA GLY A 28 13.89 5.25 5.57
C GLY A 28 12.63 5.70 4.80
N TRP A 29 11.63 4.84 4.68
CA TRP A 29 10.30 5.16 4.14
C TRP A 29 9.29 5.28 5.26
N ARG A 30 8.51 6.37 5.24
CA ARG A 30 7.36 6.52 6.12
C ARG A 30 6.10 6.08 5.38
N TRP A 31 5.20 5.43 6.09
CA TRP A 31 3.96 4.90 5.53
C TRP A 31 2.80 5.07 6.50
N GLU A 32 1.60 5.11 5.92
CA GLU A 32 0.31 5.07 6.60
C GLU A 32 -0.65 4.25 5.74
N PHE A 33 -1.41 3.36 6.36
CA PHE A 33 -2.33 2.45 5.69
C PHE A 33 -3.65 2.38 6.46
N HIS A 34 -4.76 2.37 5.75
CA HIS A 34 -6.05 1.93 6.27
C HIS A 34 -6.82 1.20 5.17
N ALA A 35 -7.76 0.35 5.58
CA ALA A 35 -8.62 -0.38 4.66
C ALA A 35 -10.09 -0.08 4.92
N THR A 36 -10.89 -0.25 3.87
CA THR A 36 -12.35 -0.17 3.90
C THR A 36 -12.95 -1.39 3.20
N GLY A 37 -14.25 -1.60 3.39
CA GLY A 37 -14.98 -2.78 2.94
C GLY A 37 -15.70 -3.46 4.10
N ARG A 38 -16.32 -4.61 3.86
CA ARG A 38 -17.15 -5.28 4.89
C ARG A 38 -16.40 -5.57 6.20
N ASN A 39 -15.18 -6.13 6.15
CA ASN A 39 -14.35 -6.38 7.33
C ASN A 39 -12.90 -5.90 7.15
N CYS A 40 -12.67 -4.93 6.26
CA CYS A 40 -11.34 -4.39 5.97
C CYS A 40 -10.29 -5.45 5.58
N ASP A 41 -10.76 -6.60 5.09
CA ASP A 41 -9.97 -7.75 4.72
C ASP A 41 -9.96 -8.02 3.22
N THR A 42 -8.86 -8.58 2.75
CA THR A 42 -8.66 -9.01 1.37
C THR A 42 -8.40 -10.51 1.29
N THR A 43 -8.74 -11.09 0.15
CA THR A 43 -8.35 -12.46 -0.20
C THR A 43 -6.94 -12.54 -0.78
N ALA A 44 -6.26 -11.40 -0.99
CA ALA A 44 -4.90 -11.36 -1.47
C ALA A 44 -3.94 -12.05 -0.49
N GLN A 45 -3.04 -12.88 -1.02
CA GLN A 45 -1.92 -13.41 -0.23
C GLN A 45 -0.90 -12.29 0.02
N GLN A 46 -0.13 -12.38 1.12
CA GLN A 46 0.94 -11.43 1.42
C GLN A 46 1.89 -11.21 0.23
N LYS A 47 2.26 -12.29 -0.48
CA LYS A 47 3.12 -12.21 -1.68
C LYS A 47 2.48 -11.47 -2.85
N THR A 48 1.17 -11.50 -2.98
CA THR A 48 0.44 -10.71 -3.98
C THR A 48 0.49 -9.21 -3.64
N ILE A 49 0.30 -8.87 -2.36
CA ILE A 49 0.40 -7.49 -1.87
C ILE A 49 1.83 -6.95 -2.06
N GLU A 50 2.84 -7.74 -1.70
CA GLU A 50 4.25 -7.42 -1.92
C GLU A 50 4.55 -7.16 -3.40
N GLY A 51 4.08 -8.05 -4.28
CA GLY A 51 4.26 -7.92 -5.73
C GLY A 51 3.61 -6.66 -6.29
N ALA A 52 2.41 -6.29 -5.81
CA ALA A 52 1.72 -5.06 -6.23
C ALA A 52 2.49 -3.80 -5.83
N ILE A 53 2.95 -3.70 -4.57
CA ILE A 53 3.73 -2.56 -4.09
C ILE A 53 5.05 -2.46 -4.84
N TYR A 54 5.73 -3.59 -5.06
CA TYR A 54 7.00 -3.64 -5.79
C TYR A 54 6.83 -3.17 -7.25
N LYS A 55 5.83 -3.69 -7.96
CA LYS A 55 5.56 -3.27 -9.35
C LYS A 55 5.16 -1.82 -9.45
N TYR A 56 4.34 -1.30 -8.54
CA TYR A 56 3.98 0.12 -8.55
C TYR A 56 5.25 1.00 -8.45
N LEU A 57 6.11 0.71 -7.47
CA LEU A 57 7.38 1.43 -7.30
C LEU A 57 8.30 1.31 -8.52
N LYS A 58 8.40 0.12 -9.11
CA LYS A 58 9.32 -0.15 -10.22
C LYS A 58 8.81 0.40 -11.55
N ASP A 59 7.53 0.20 -11.86
CA ASP A 59 7.01 0.39 -13.22
C ASP A 59 6.27 1.72 -13.37
N VAL A 60 5.57 2.17 -12.32
CA VAL A 60 4.84 3.46 -12.33
C VAL A 60 5.79 4.58 -11.91
N GLU A 61 6.39 4.44 -10.74
CA GLU A 61 7.28 5.47 -10.20
C GLU A 61 8.69 5.39 -10.77
N ARG A 62 9.05 4.30 -11.48
CA ARG A 62 10.40 4.08 -12.02
C ARG A 62 11.51 4.24 -10.96
N ASN A 63 11.19 3.85 -9.72
CA ASN A 63 12.01 4.07 -8.53
C ASN A 63 12.33 5.54 -8.20
N ASN A 64 11.62 6.49 -8.80
CA ASN A 64 11.79 7.92 -8.61
C ASN A 64 10.63 8.52 -7.80
N VAL A 65 10.61 8.21 -6.51
CA VAL A 65 9.62 8.77 -5.59
C VAL A 65 10.09 10.12 -5.08
N CYS A 66 9.50 11.20 -5.60
CA CYS A 66 9.89 12.58 -5.25
C CYS A 66 9.20 13.11 -3.97
N GLY A 67 8.13 12.47 -3.49
CA GLY A 67 7.37 12.97 -2.35
C GLY A 67 6.45 11.91 -1.73
N THR A 68 5.32 12.37 -1.21
CA THR A 68 4.29 11.47 -0.65
C THR A 68 3.35 10.99 -1.75
N MET A 69 3.22 9.68 -1.84
CA MET A 69 2.33 9.02 -2.79
C MET A 69 1.13 8.44 -2.06
N CYS A 70 0.02 8.34 -2.77
CA CYS A 70 -1.16 7.61 -2.34
C CYS A 70 -1.51 6.57 -3.40
N VAL A 71 -1.62 5.31 -2.97
CA VAL A 71 -2.00 4.20 -3.83
C VAL A 71 -3.22 3.52 -3.25
N GLU A 72 -4.20 3.25 -4.10
CA GLU A 72 -5.31 2.37 -3.79
C GLU A 72 -4.93 0.93 -4.19
N LEU A 73 -4.97 0.03 -3.21
CA LEU A 73 -4.86 -1.40 -3.38
C LEU A 73 -6.28 -1.98 -3.45
N THR A 74 -6.57 -2.73 -4.51
CA THR A 74 -7.83 -3.46 -4.66
C THR A 74 -7.55 -4.92 -4.96
N HIS A 75 -8.42 -5.82 -4.49
CA HIS A 75 -8.29 -7.25 -4.80
C HIS A 75 -9.61 -7.99 -4.56
N GLY A 76 -10.50 -7.92 -5.56
CA GLY A 76 -11.80 -8.59 -5.53
C GLY A 76 -12.75 -8.08 -4.44
N GLY A 77 -14.06 -8.21 -4.68
CA GLY A 77 -15.07 -7.84 -3.69
C GLY A 77 -15.10 -6.34 -3.37
N THR A 78 -15.24 -6.00 -2.08
CA THR A 78 -15.46 -4.63 -1.58
C THR A 78 -14.25 -4.05 -0.84
N TRP A 79 -13.10 -4.73 -0.91
CA TRP A 79 -11.91 -4.30 -0.18
C TRP A 79 -11.15 -3.23 -0.95
N HIS A 80 -10.90 -2.12 -0.26
CA HIS A 80 -10.04 -1.03 -0.75
C HIS A 80 -9.03 -0.69 0.35
N GLY A 81 -7.75 -0.86 0.06
CA GLY A 81 -6.65 -0.47 0.95
C GLY A 81 -6.01 0.82 0.46
N TYR A 82 -5.94 1.85 1.29
CA TYR A 82 -5.34 3.13 0.95
C TYR A 82 -3.97 3.23 1.61
N LEU A 83 -2.92 3.23 0.78
CA LEU A 83 -1.54 3.26 1.21
C LEU A 83 -0.91 4.61 0.87
N LYS A 84 -0.60 5.39 1.90
CA LYS A 84 0.20 6.61 1.81
C LYS A 84 1.65 6.28 2.15
N PHE A 85 2.61 6.61 1.30
CA PHE A 85 4.02 6.34 1.58
C PHE A 85 4.98 7.25 0.82
N GLY A 86 6.19 7.40 1.33
CA GLY A 86 7.24 8.21 0.73
C GLY A 86 8.54 8.13 1.51
N LYS A 87 9.60 8.76 0.99
CA LYS A 87 10.85 8.94 1.73
C LYS A 87 10.58 9.76 2.99
N ALA A 88 11.12 9.33 4.13
CA ALA A 88 10.80 9.93 5.43
C ALA A 88 11.10 11.44 5.49
N GLU A 89 12.14 11.89 4.79
CA GLU A 89 12.54 13.30 4.67
C GLU A 89 11.56 14.18 3.88
N ASN A 90 10.76 13.59 3.00
CA ASN A 90 9.80 14.28 2.11
C ASN A 90 8.35 13.82 2.36
N PHE A 91 8.08 13.23 3.53
CA PHE A 91 6.77 12.66 3.86
C PHE A 91 5.83 13.71 4.46
N GLU A 92 4.77 14.03 3.73
CA GLU A 92 3.70 14.94 4.10
C GLU A 92 2.65 14.22 4.93
N ALA A 93 2.81 14.24 6.25
CA ALA A 93 1.92 13.51 7.16
C ALA A 93 0.45 13.96 7.05
N SER A 94 0.21 15.24 6.77
CA SER A 94 -1.13 15.83 6.61
C SER A 94 -1.80 15.51 5.27
N ALA A 95 -1.06 14.95 4.30
CA ALA A 95 -1.64 14.59 3.01
C ALA A 95 -2.75 13.54 3.18
N TYR A 96 -3.91 13.83 2.60
CA TYR A 96 -5.01 12.89 2.56
C TYR A 96 -4.70 11.77 1.55
N CYS A 97 -4.98 10.53 1.94
CA CYS A 97 -4.94 9.38 1.05
C CYS A 97 -6.15 8.52 1.36
N GLY A 98 -7.11 8.40 0.45
CA GLY A 98 -8.39 7.75 0.75
C GLY A 98 -9.41 7.84 -0.39
N PRO A 99 -10.64 7.36 -0.18
CA PRO A 99 -11.65 7.17 -1.23
C PRO A 99 -12.09 8.43 -1.97
N LYS A 100 -11.79 9.62 -1.43
CA LYS A 100 -12.15 10.90 -2.07
C LYS A 100 -11.16 11.33 -3.16
N LEU A 101 -10.04 10.63 -3.32
CA LEU A 101 -9.08 10.88 -4.39
C LEU A 101 -9.48 10.12 -5.66
N GLY A 102 -9.13 10.70 -6.82
CA GLY A 102 -9.17 9.99 -8.09
C GLY A 102 -7.85 9.26 -8.34
N PHE A 103 -7.92 8.01 -8.78
CA PHE A 103 -6.76 7.18 -9.13
C PHE A 103 -6.75 6.92 -10.64
N SER A 104 -5.67 7.26 -11.33
CA SER A 104 -5.58 7.25 -12.80
C SER A 104 -4.48 6.36 -13.36
N ASN A 105 -3.43 6.07 -12.58
CA ASN A 105 -2.36 5.15 -12.95
C ASN A 105 -2.52 3.84 -12.20
N CYS A 106 -2.49 2.71 -12.93
CA CYS A 106 -2.70 1.38 -12.36
C CYS A 106 -1.52 0.46 -12.67
N ALA A 107 -1.19 -0.40 -11.71
CA ALA A 107 -0.28 -1.53 -11.89
C ALA A 107 -0.91 -2.79 -11.31
N SER A 108 -0.71 -3.94 -11.96
CA SER A 108 -1.21 -5.23 -11.47
C SER A 108 -0.07 -6.05 -10.89
N GLY A 109 -0.20 -6.39 -9.61
CA GLY A 109 0.72 -7.27 -8.89
C GLY A 109 0.25 -8.72 -8.80
N GLY A 110 1.17 -9.61 -8.46
CA GLY A 110 0.98 -11.05 -8.43
C GLY A 110 2.11 -11.75 -7.67
N LYS A 111 1.86 -13.02 -7.34
CA LYS A 111 2.86 -13.88 -6.72
C LYS A 111 4.04 -14.03 -7.69
N ASN A 112 5.25 -13.72 -7.21
CA ASN A 112 6.53 -13.70 -7.94
C ASN A 112 6.85 -12.39 -8.69
N ASP A 113 6.08 -11.33 -8.51
CA ASP A 113 6.42 -10.03 -9.09
C ASP A 113 7.51 -9.28 -8.32
N ALA A 114 7.72 -9.65 -7.05
CA ALA A 114 8.86 -9.20 -6.26
C ALA A 114 9.97 -10.29 -6.28
N PRO A 115 11.25 -9.89 -6.36
CA PRO A 115 12.40 -10.81 -6.36
C PRO A 115 12.60 -11.54 -5.04
#